data_AF-A0AAD4X9N9-F1
#
_entry.id   AF-A0AAD4X9N9-F1
#
_cell.length_a   1.000
_cell.length_b   1.000
_cell.length_c   1.000
_cell.angle_alpha   90.00
_cell.angle_beta   90.00
_cell.angle_gamma   90.00
#
_symmetry.space_group_name_H-M   'P 1'
#
loop_
_entity.id
_entity.type
_entity.pdbx_description
1 polymer ?
#
loop_
_entity_poly.entity_id
_entity_poly.type
_entity_poly.pdbx_seq_one_letter_code
_entity_poly.pdbx_strand_id
1 'polypeptide(L)' 'PDLAAPGVGILASFPPSNDLNRGFAMGKSTEFSFLSGTFMACPHVSGAAAYMKSVRPKWTPLMIRSAFMTT' A
#
# COMPACT_ATOMS: atom_id res chain seq x y z
N PRO A 1 9.60 8.45 -10.38
CA PRO A 1 8.87 7.26 -9.90
C PRO A 1 8.40 6.44 -11.10
N ASP A 2 8.30 5.12 -10.96
CA ASP A 2 7.95 4.20 -12.04
C ASP A 2 6.44 3.99 -12.21
N LEU A 3 5.69 4.12 -11.12
CA LEU A 3 4.23 3.92 -11.06
C LEU A 3 3.68 4.78 -9.92
N ALA A 4 2.45 5.28 -10.07
CA ALA A 4 1.71 5.95 -9.02
C ALA A 4 0.56 5.05 -8.52
N ALA A 5 0.27 5.13 -7.22
CA ALA A 5 -0.81 4.39 -6.58
C ALA A 5 -1.42 5.22 -5.44
N PRO A 6 -2.63 4.89 -4.96
CA PRO A 6 -3.27 5.62 -3.86
C PRO A 6 -2.39 5.64 -2.61
N GLY A 7 -2.03 6.84 -2.17
CA GLY A 7 -1.16 7.04 -1.02
C GLY A 7 -1.63 8.14 -0.07
N VAL A 8 -2.82 8.70 -0.26
CA VAL A 8 -3.36 9.78 0.58
C VAL A 8 -4.73 9.36 1.09
N GLY A 9 -4.98 9.56 2.39
CA GLY A 9 -6.25 9.20 3.02
C GLY A 9 -6.55 7.71 2.96
N ILE A 10 -5.53 6.86 3.09
CA ILE A 10 -5.68 5.40 3.03
C ILE A 10 -6.07 4.89 4.42
N LEU A 11 -7.21 4.22 4.51
CA LEU A 11 -7.63 3.51 5.72
C LEU A 11 -6.92 2.14 5.78
N ALA A 12 -6.14 1.92 6.83
CA ALA A 12 -5.44 0.65 7.04
C ALA A 12 -5.48 0.25 8.52
N SER A 13 -5.29 -1.04 8.79
CA SER A 13 -5.20 -1.53 10.16
C SER A 13 -4.05 -0.86 10.91
N PHE A 14 -4.31 -0.38 12.11
CA PHE A 14 -3.33 0.29 12.95
C PHE A 14 -3.38 -0.31 14.36
N PRO A 15 -2.23 -0.55 15.01
CA PRO A 15 -2.22 -1.09 16.37
C PRO A 15 -3.01 -0.19 17.32
N PRO A 16 -3.97 -0.72 18.10
CA PRO A 16 -4.69 0.07 19.07
C PRO A 16 -3.70 0.62 20.10
N SER A 17 -3.71 1.93 20.32
CA SER A 17 -2.87 2.58 21.32
C SER A 17 -3.73 3.39 22.28
N ASN A 18 -3.46 3.25 23.57
CA ASN A 18 -3.94 4.15 24.61
C ASN A 18 -3.30 5.55 24.50
N ASP A 19 -2.25 5.67 23.70
CA ASP A 19 -1.54 6.91 23.44
C ASP A 19 -2.23 7.71 22.32
N LEU A 20 -2.87 8.82 22.70
CA LEU A 20 -3.57 9.74 21.80
C LEU A 20 -2.61 10.56 20.91
N ASN A 21 -1.30 10.45 21.14
CA ASN A 21 -0.25 11.26 20.51
C ASN A 21 0.63 10.48 19.52
N ARG A 22 0.20 9.29 19.05
CA ARG A 22 0.90 8.63 17.93
C ARG A 22 0.71 9.46 16.66
N GLY A 23 1.65 10.38 16.40
CA GLY A 23 1.63 11.39 15.32
C GLY A 23 1.49 10.90 13.89
N PHE A 24 1.31 9.60 13.67
CA PHE A 24 0.90 9.05 12.39
C PHE A 24 -0.61 8.86 12.32
N ALA A 25 -1.26 8.41 13.38
CA ALA A 25 -2.67 8.07 13.37
C ALA A 25 -3.55 9.28 13.66
N MET A 26 -4.45 9.61 12.74
CA MET A 26 -5.43 10.67 12.94
C MET A 26 -6.68 10.10 13.61
N GLY A 27 -6.82 10.29 14.93
CA GLY A 27 -8.05 9.98 15.65
C GLY A 27 -7.90 9.05 16.86
N LYS A 28 -9.05 8.72 17.45
CA LYS A 28 -9.20 7.89 18.66
C LYS A 28 -8.60 6.49 18.47
N SER A 29 -8.20 5.85 19.57
CA SER A 29 -7.77 4.44 19.62
C SER A 29 -8.78 3.54 18.89
N THR A 30 -8.44 3.19 17.66
CA THR A 30 -9.24 2.37 16.77
C THR A 30 -8.27 1.41 16.07
N GLU A 31 -8.76 0.23 15.72
CA GLU A 31 -7.95 -0.79 15.03
C GLU A 31 -7.59 -0.39 13.59
N PHE A 32 -8.02 0.79 13.14
CA PHE A 32 -7.80 1.32 11.81
C PHE A 32 -7.49 2.81 11.88
N SER A 33 -6.64 3.31 10.99
CA SER A 33 -6.37 4.75 10.89
C SER A 33 -6.20 5.18 9.44
N PHE A 34 -6.51 6.45 9.18
CA PHE A 34 -6.23 7.10 7.91
C PHE A 34 -4.81 7.64 7.91
N LEU A 35 -4.01 7.16 6.95
CA LEU A 35 -2.61 7.52 6.81
C LEU A 35 -2.32 7.99 5.38
N SER A 36 -1.31 8.85 5.25
CA SER A 36 -0.89 9.41 3.96
C SER A 36 0.63 9.38 3.81
N GLY A 37 1.11 9.00 2.64
CA GLY A 37 2.51 8.99 2.23
C GLY A 37 2.81 7.93 1.17
N THR A 38 4.01 7.99 0.61
CA THR A 38 4.49 7.00 -0.39
C THR A 38 4.56 5.58 0.19
N PHE A 39 4.74 5.46 1.51
CA PHE A 39 4.67 4.20 2.23
C PHE A 39 3.27 3.56 2.19
N MET A 40 2.21 4.35 1.96
CA MET A 40 0.86 3.84 1.73
C MET A 40 0.57 3.52 0.27
N ALA A 41 1.26 4.14 -0.69
CA ALA A 41 1.17 3.77 -2.11
C ALA A 41 1.92 2.45 -2.42
N CYS A 42 3.07 2.22 -1.79
CA CYS A 42 3.90 1.03 -1.98
C CYS A 42 3.15 -0.32 -1.80
N PRO A 43 2.38 -0.55 -0.71
CA PRO A 43 1.66 -1.81 -0.52
C PRO A 43 0.57 -2.07 -1.56
N HIS A 44 -0.02 -1.03 -2.15
CA HIS A 44 -0.98 -1.20 -3.26
C HIS A 44 -0.30 -1.83 -4.49
N VAL A 45 0.86 -1.29 -4.89
CA VAL A 45 1.64 -1.82 -6.03
C VAL A 45 2.16 -3.22 -5.71
N SER A 46 2.61 -3.45 -4.48
CA SER A 46 3.14 -4.75 -4.04
C SER A 46 2.05 -5.83 -4.05
N GLY A 47 0.83 -5.49 -3.62
CA GLY A 47 -0.33 -6.38 -3.68
C GLY A 47 -0.73 -6.71 -5.13
N ALA A 48 -0.77 -5.71 -6.01
CA ALA A 48 -1.01 -5.92 -7.43
C ALA A 48 0.08 -6.82 -8.06
N ALA A 49 1.35 -6.60 -7.73
CA ALA A 49 2.46 -7.43 -8.20
C ALA A 49 2.33 -8.89 -7.73
N ALA A 50 1.95 -9.09 -6.47
CA ALA A 50 1.72 -10.43 -5.91
C ALA A 50 0.56 -11.15 -6.63
N TYR A 51 -0.54 -10.43 -6.92
CA TYR A 51 -1.64 -10.96 -7.72
C TYR A 51 -1.20 -11.33 -9.15
N MET A 52 -0.44 -10.46 -9.81
CA MET A 52 0.11 -10.78 -11.13
C MET A 52 1.02 -12.01 -11.10
N LYS A 53 1.81 -12.17 -10.04
CA LYS A 53 2.66 -13.35 -9.86
C LYS A 53 1.86 -14.62 -9.60
N SER A 54 0.72 -14.55 -8.91
CA SER A 54 -0.15 -15.73 -8.70
C SER A 54 -0.85 -16.16 -10.00
N VAL A 55 -1.32 -15.21 -10.81
CA VAL A 55 -1.96 -15.47 -12.11
C VAL A 55 -0.94 -15.86 -13.19
N ARG A 56 0.28 -15.31 -13.13
CA ARG A 56 1.38 -15.58 -14.06
C ARG A 56 2.65 -16.04 -13.34
N PRO A 57 2.71 -17.28 -12.81
CA PRO A 57 3.84 -17.75 -12.00
C PRO A 57 5.20 -17.71 -12.70
N LYS A 58 5.23 -17.83 -14.03
CA LYS A 58 6.47 -17.80 -14.83
C LYS A 58 6.98 -16.39 -15.15
N TRP A 59 6.18 -15.33 -14.91
CA TRP A 59 6.62 -13.97 -15.20
C TRP A 59 7.75 -13.53 -14.28
N THR A 60 8.74 -12.86 -14.87
CA THR A 60 9.84 -12.25 -14.12
C THR A 60 9.39 -10.94 -13.49
N PRO A 61 10.11 -10.41 -12.49
CA PRO A 61 9.80 -9.09 -11.92
C PRO A 61 9.76 -7.97 -12.98
N LEU A 62 10.64 -8.05 -13.99
CA LEU A 62 10.67 -7.09 -15.10
C LEU A 62 9.42 -7.18 -15.98
N MET A 63 8.91 -8.39 -16.23
CA MET A 63 7.66 -8.56 -16.99
C MET A 63 6.47 -7.98 -16.24
N ILE A 64 6.39 -8.19 -14.91
CA ILE A 64 5.32 -7.61 -14.08
C ILE A 64 5.41 -6.08 -14.05
N ARG A 65 6.62 -5.53 -13.85
CA ARG A 65 6.85 -4.08 -13.91
C ARG A 65 6.47 -3.50 -15.27
N SER A 66 6.88 -4.14 -16.36
CA SER A 66 6.55 -3.72 -17.72
C SER A 66 5.05 -3.70 -17.95
N ALA A 67 4.32 -4.73 -17.49
CA ALA A 67 2.87 -4.77 -17.62
C ALA A 67 2.17 -3.62 -16.88
N PHE A 68 2.63 -3.24 -15.69
CA PHE A 68 2.06 -2.09 -14.97
C PHE A 68 2.40 -0.73 -15.57
N MET A 69 3.53 -0.60 -16.26
CA MET A 69 3.89 0.67 -16.90
C MET A 69 3.15 0.92 -18.20
N THR A 70 2.69 -0.12 -18.87
CA THR A 70 2.04 -0.04 -20.19
C THR A 70 0.52 -0.17 -20.14
N THR A 71 -0.07 -0.15 -18.95
CA THR A 71 -1.52 -0.15 -18.70
C THR A 71 -1.92 1.05 -17.87
#